data_AF-A0AA86UUB7-F1
#
_entry.id   AF-A0AA86UUB7-F1
#
_cell.length_a   1.000
_cell.length_b   1.000
_cell.length_c   1.000
_cell.angle_alpha   90.00
_cell.angle_beta   90.00
_cell.angle_gamma   90.00
#
_symmetry.space_group_name_H-M   'P 1'
#
loop_
_entity.id
_entity.type
_entity.pdbx_description
1 polymer ?
#
loop_
_entity_poly.entity_id
_entity_poly.type
_entity_poly.pdbx_seq_one_letter_code
_entity_poly.pdbx_strand_id
1 'polypeptide(L)'
;MGRLPTINRKVFGQVFMQQMQLMCNQSFDSDQHVSLVFQNLSNTQRAVCWQQLALALNKEAQPVKDFYYNTWIRQFSPDLDLFKKEIEEIVSETICDPKCVQIVCERFTARYKHIQFHMKAVNQFVRKLISKKQQRPAQFD
;
A
#
# COMPACT_ATOMS: atom_id res chain seq x y z
N MET A 1 -19.98 -20.48 -4.15
CA MET A 1 -19.05 -19.53 -3.49
C MET A 1 -19.82 -18.26 -3.18
N GLY A 2 -20.15 -18.03 -1.91
CA GLY A 2 -20.88 -16.81 -1.50
C GLY A 2 -20.01 -15.58 -1.72
N ARG A 3 -20.56 -14.52 -2.32
CA ARG A 3 -19.87 -13.24 -2.40
C ARG A 3 -19.60 -12.77 -0.97
N LEU A 4 -18.32 -12.62 -0.61
CA LEU A 4 -17.94 -12.01 0.66
C LEU A 4 -18.62 -10.64 0.76
N PRO A 5 -19.31 -10.33 1.87
CA PRO A 5 -19.97 -9.04 2.05
C PRO A 5 -18.96 -7.92 1.85
N THR A 6 -19.18 -7.12 0.80
CA THR A 6 -18.22 -6.11 0.37
C THR A 6 -18.21 -4.97 1.37
N ILE A 7 -17.07 -4.75 2.03
CA ILE A 7 -16.88 -3.62 2.94
C ILE A 7 -16.93 -2.33 2.10
N ASN A 8 -17.80 -1.38 2.47
CA ASN A 8 -17.90 -0.09 1.80
C ASN A 8 -16.76 0.83 2.26
N ARG A 9 -16.10 1.54 1.32
CA ARG A 9 -14.94 2.41 1.62
C ARG A 9 -15.28 3.55 2.59
N LYS A 10 -16.44 4.20 2.43
CA LYS A 10 -16.87 5.31 3.29
C LYS A 10 -17.17 4.82 4.71
N VAL A 11 -17.91 3.72 4.80
CA VAL A 11 -18.24 3.09 6.10
C VAL A 11 -16.96 2.64 6.82
N PHE A 12 -16.04 1.99 6.09
CA PHE A 12 -14.75 1.62 6.65
C PHE A 12 -13.97 2.83 7.17
N GLY A 13 -13.86 3.90 6.38
CA GLY A 13 -13.12 5.11 6.77
C GLY A 13 -13.68 5.74 8.05
N GLN A 14 -15.00 5.87 8.14
CA GLN A 14 -15.68 6.40 9.33
C GLN A 14 -15.43 5.54 10.57
N VAL A 15 -15.66 4.23 10.47
CA VAL A 15 -15.45 3.31 11.59
C VAL A 15 -13.98 3.28 12.01
N PHE A 16 -13.06 3.27 11.04
CA PHE A 16 -11.63 3.27 11.30
C PHE A 16 -11.16 4.54 12.01
N MET A 17 -11.62 5.70 11.54
CA MET A 17 -11.35 6.97 12.19
C MET A 17 -11.86 6.96 13.63
N GLN A 18 -13.09 6.53 13.87
CA GLN A 18 -13.66 6.47 15.22
C GLN A 18 -12.86 5.54 16.15
N GLN A 19 -12.50 4.33 15.70
CA GLN A 19 -11.71 3.40 16.51
C GLN A 19 -10.32 3.97 16.84
N MET A 20 -9.68 4.62 15.87
CA MET A 20 -8.39 5.26 16.08
C MET A 20 -8.48 6.46 17.02
N GLN A 21 -9.57 7.24 16.98
CA GLN A 21 -9.78 8.35 17.91
C GLN A 21 -9.87 7.85 19.35
N LEU A 22 -10.62 6.76 19.56
CA LEU A 22 -10.74 6.12 20.87
C LEU A 22 -9.39 5.53 21.34
N MET A 23 -8.64 4.90 20.45
CA MET A 23 -7.36 4.26 20.80
C MET A 23 -6.24 5.26 21.10
N CYS A 24 -6.15 6.34 20.33
CA CYS A 24 -5.07 7.32 20.43
C CYS A 24 -5.45 8.55 21.27
N ASN A 25 -6.72 8.69 21.67
CA ASN A 25 -7.25 9.87 22.33
C ASN A 25 -6.91 11.18 21.59
N GLN A 26 -7.04 11.17 20.27
CA GLN A 26 -6.78 12.32 19.39
C GLN A 26 -7.81 12.39 18.27
N SER A 27 -8.13 13.60 17.81
CA SER A 27 -8.93 13.81 16.60
C SER A 27 -8.07 13.66 15.34
N PHE A 28 -8.71 13.28 14.23
CA PHE A 28 -8.06 13.21 12.92
C PHE A 28 -8.86 14.03 11.91
N ASP A 29 -8.16 14.81 11.11
CA ASP A 29 -8.78 15.72 10.13
C ASP A 29 -9.03 15.06 8.77
N SER A 30 -8.46 13.87 8.53
CA SER A 30 -8.63 13.13 7.28
C SER A 30 -8.37 11.64 7.41
N ASP A 31 -8.93 10.85 6.48
CA ASP A 31 -8.68 9.42 6.33
C ASP A 31 -7.19 9.11 6.10
N GLN A 32 -6.48 9.99 5.38
CA GLN A 32 -5.05 9.83 5.13
C GLN A 32 -4.24 10.02 6.42
N HIS A 33 -4.58 11.04 7.22
CA HIS A 33 -3.91 11.31 8.49
C HIS A 33 -4.06 10.13 9.46
N VAL A 34 -5.28 9.57 9.61
CA VAL A 34 -5.47 8.40 10.47
C VAL A 34 -4.71 7.16 9.96
N SER A 35 -4.61 6.97 8.64
CA SER A 35 -3.81 5.88 8.07
C SER A 35 -2.31 6.01 8.36
N LEU A 36 -1.78 7.23 8.32
CA LEU A 36 -0.38 7.51 8.66
C LEU A 36 -0.09 7.20 10.12
N VAL A 37 -0.94 7.68 11.03
CA VAL A 37 -0.80 7.39 12.47
C VAL A 37 -0.91 5.90 12.74
N PHE A 38 -1.87 5.22 12.11
CA PHE A 38 -2.03 3.77 12.23
C PHE A 38 -0.76 2.99 11.84
N GLN A 39 -0.01 3.44 10.84
CA GLN A 39 1.23 2.79 10.41
C GLN A 39 2.35 2.89 11.43
N ASN A 40 2.32 3.93 12.28
CA ASN A 40 3.29 4.16 13.36
C ASN A 40 2.94 3.40 14.65
N LEU A 41 1.77 2.77 14.72
CA LEU A 41 1.40 1.93 15.86
C LEU A 41 2.26 0.67 15.92
N SER A 42 2.56 0.22 17.14
CA SER A 42 3.21 -1.07 17.38
C SER A 42 2.36 -2.24 16.84
N ASN A 43 3.00 -3.39 16.63
CA ASN A 43 2.28 -4.60 16.18
C ASN A 43 1.11 -4.97 17.10
N THR A 44 1.31 -4.85 18.42
CA THR A 44 0.28 -5.13 19.43
C THR A 44 -0.90 -4.17 19.31
N GLN A 45 -0.63 -2.85 19.20
CA GLN A 45 -1.68 -1.85 19.02
C GLN A 45 -2.46 -2.06 17.72
N ARG A 46 -1.77 -2.37 16.62
CA ARG A 46 -2.43 -2.69 15.34
C ARG A 46 -3.30 -3.92 15.44
N ALA A 47 -2.85 -4.97 16.15
CA ALA A 47 -3.65 -6.17 16.37
C ALA A 47 -4.95 -5.85 17.13
N VAL A 48 -4.88 -5.03 18.19
CA VAL A 48 -6.06 -4.56 18.93
C VAL A 48 -7.01 -3.77 18.04
N CYS A 49 -6.47 -2.85 17.23
CA CYS A 49 -7.26 -2.03 16.30
C CYS A 49 -8.01 -2.91 15.28
N TRP A 50 -7.37 -3.94 14.75
CA TRP A 50 -8.02 -4.89 13.84
C TRP A 50 -9.18 -5.62 14.49
N GLN A 51 -9.06 -6.03 15.76
CA GLN A 51 -10.15 -6.67 16.49
C GLN A 51 -11.31 -5.70 16.71
N GLN A 52 -11.03 -4.46 17.12
CA GLN A 52 -12.06 -3.45 17.34
C GLN A 52 -12.81 -3.08 16.05
N LEU A 53 -12.08 -2.93 14.94
CA LEU A 53 -12.67 -2.72 13.62
C LEU A 53 -13.54 -3.89 13.17
N ALA A 54 -13.08 -5.12 13.40
CA ALA A 54 -13.81 -6.34 13.07
C ALA A 54 -15.16 -6.39 13.78
N LEU A 55 -15.16 -6.09 15.09
CA LEU A 55 -16.37 -6.01 15.91
C LEU A 55 -17.31 -4.90 15.39
N ALA A 56 -16.78 -3.69 15.16
CA ALA A 56 -17.59 -2.55 14.72
C ALA A 56 -18.20 -2.75 13.32
N LEU A 57 -17.54 -3.51 12.44
CA LEU A 57 -18.02 -3.82 11.08
C LEU A 57 -18.86 -5.11 11.01
N ASN A 58 -18.99 -5.84 12.12
CA ASN A 58 -19.58 -7.18 12.16
C ASN A 58 -18.95 -8.10 11.09
N LYS A 59 -17.61 -8.22 11.15
CA LYS A 59 -16.76 -9.01 10.26
C LYS A 59 -15.67 -9.71 11.05
N GLU A 60 -15.02 -10.69 10.43
CA GLU A 60 -13.76 -11.24 10.93
C GLU A 60 -12.61 -10.26 10.68
N ALA A 61 -11.61 -10.26 11.57
CA ALA A 61 -10.48 -9.33 11.50
C ALA A 61 -9.63 -9.49 10.24
N GLN A 62 -9.46 -10.71 9.73
CA GLN A 62 -8.63 -10.98 8.56
C GLN A 62 -9.21 -10.32 7.28
N PRO A 63 -10.49 -10.50 6.92
CA PRO A 63 -11.13 -9.75 5.83
C PRO A 63 -11.04 -8.21 5.96
N VAL A 64 -11.16 -7.66 7.17
CA VAL A 64 -11.04 -6.22 7.41
C VAL A 64 -9.63 -5.74 7.13
N LYS A 65 -8.63 -6.46 7.63
CA LYS A 65 -7.21 -6.20 7.37
C LYS A 65 -6.87 -6.29 5.88
N ASP A 66 -7.38 -7.32 5.20
CA ASP A 66 -7.16 -7.48 3.76
C ASP A 66 -7.82 -6.36 2.95
N PHE A 67 -9.01 -5.92 3.36
CA PHE A 67 -9.65 -4.76 2.74
C PHE A 67 -8.84 -3.48 2.92
N TYR A 68 -8.32 -3.24 4.13
CA TYR A 68 -7.46 -2.08 4.40
C TYR A 68 -6.24 -2.05 3.46
N TYR A 69 -5.44 -3.12 3.45
CA TYR A 69 -4.18 -3.14 2.68
C TYR A 69 -4.40 -3.24 1.17
N ASN A 70 -5.40 -4.00 0.70
CA ASN A 70 -5.56 -4.22 -0.74
C ASN A 70 -6.48 -3.21 -1.42
N THR A 71 -7.32 -2.48 -0.67
CA THR A 71 -8.33 -1.58 -1.24
C THR A 71 -8.26 -0.18 -0.65
N TRP A 72 -8.52 -0.03 0.65
CA TRP A 72 -8.77 1.29 1.23
C TRP A 72 -7.52 2.17 1.22
N ILE A 73 -6.37 1.67 1.67
CA ILE A 73 -5.14 2.47 1.74
C ILE A 73 -4.61 2.92 0.37
N ARG A 74 -4.93 2.15 -0.69
CA ARG A 74 -4.45 2.44 -2.05
C ARG A 74 -5.00 3.73 -2.60
N GLN A 75 -6.13 4.22 -2.09
CA GLN A 75 -6.72 5.48 -2.55
C GLN A 75 -5.89 6.71 -2.17
N PHE A 76 -4.94 6.57 -1.24
CA PHE A 76 -4.01 7.64 -0.84
C PHE A 76 -2.65 7.55 -1.53
N SER A 77 -2.40 6.48 -2.28
CA SER A 77 -1.17 6.36 -3.07
C SER A 77 -1.39 6.99 -4.43
N PRO A 78 -0.42 7.77 -4.92
CA PRO A 78 -0.50 8.30 -6.27
C PRO A 78 -0.40 7.18 -7.31
N ASP A 79 -0.87 7.47 -8.51
CA ASP A 79 -0.74 6.58 -9.64
C ASP A 79 0.74 6.38 -10.02
N LEU A 80 1.19 5.12 -10.05
CA LEU A 80 2.57 4.78 -10.39
C LEU A 80 2.89 5.00 -11.86
N ASP A 81 1.88 5.05 -12.73
CA ASP A 81 2.09 5.35 -14.14
C ASP A 81 2.64 6.77 -14.36
N LEU A 82 2.39 7.70 -13.43
CA LEU A 82 2.99 9.04 -13.44
C LEU A 82 4.51 9.02 -13.26
N PHE A 83 5.03 7.99 -12.58
CA PHE A 83 6.46 7.83 -12.28
C PHE A 83 7.13 6.78 -13.18
N LYS A 84 6.40 6.24 -14.16
CA LYS A 84 6.83 5.09 -14.94
C LYS A 84 8.20 5.28 -15.60
N LYS A 85 8.44 6.43 -16.24
CA LYS A 85 9.70 6.72 -16.93
C LYS A 85 10.90 6.62 -15.99
N GLU A 86 10.79 7.25 -14.83
CA GLU A 86 11.87 7.25 -13.84
C GLU A 86 12.11 5.86 -13.24
N ILE A 87 11.04 5.10 -13.00
CA ILE A 87 11.19 3.71 -12.55
C ILE A 87 11.85 2.87 -13.65
N GLU A 88 11.51 3.08 -14.92
CA GLU A 88 12.14 2.40 -16.06
C GLU A 88 13.63 2.75 -16.22
N GLU A 89 14.03 3.99 -15.92
CA GLU A 89 15.44 4.42 -15.88
C GLU A 89 16.20 3.64 -14.81
N ILE A 90 15.73 3.65 -13.55
CA ILE A 90 16.39 2.92 -12.45
C ILE A 90 16.43 1.41 -12.73
N VAL A 91 15.37 0.85 -13.30
CA VAL A 91 15.36 -0.56 -13.72
C VAL A 91 16.44 -0.82 -14.76
N SER A 92 16.60 0.06 -15.76
CA SER A 92 17.61 -0.14 -16.82
C SER A 92 19.03 -0.13 -16.27
N GLU A 93 19.31 0.71 -15.27
CA GLU A 93 20.61 0.75 -14.59
C GLU A 93 20.92 -0.51 -13.75
N THR A 94 19.87 -1.22 -13.30
CA THR A 94 20.01 -2.26 -12.26
C THR A 94 19.55 -3.64 -12.71
N ILE A 95 19.10 -3.80 -13.95
CA ILE A 95 18.40 -5.01 -14.44
C ILE A 95 19.22 -6.31 -14.33
N CYS A 96 20.54 -6.21 -14.37
CA CYS A 96 21.46 -7.35 -14.23
C CYS A 96 21.71 -7.74 -12.77
N ASP A 97 21.28 -6.92 -11.80
CA ASP A 97 21.48 -7.19 -10.38
C ASP A 97 20.40 -8.16 -9.86
N PRO A 98 20.76 -9.26 -9.18
CA PRO A 98 19.79 -10.18 -8.59
C PRO A 98 18.86 -9.52 -7.55
N LYS A 99 19.27 -8.38 -6.98
CA LYS A 99 18.50 -7.53 -6.06
C LYS A 99 17.86 -6.32 -6.76
N CYS A 100 17.79 -6.29 -8.09
CA CYS A 100 17.22 -5.19 -8.89
C CYS A 100 15.90 -4.65 -8.32
N VAL A 101 14.93 -5.52 -8.00
CA VAL A 101 13.64 -5.10 -7.44
C VAL A 101 13.79 -4.31 -6.14
N GLN A 102 14.66 -4.78 -5.24
CA GLN A 102 14.92 -4.12 -3.96
C GLN A 102 15.57 -2.76 -4.21
N ILE A 103 16.62 -2.71 -5.04
CA ILE A 103 17.36 -1.48 -5.35
C ILE A 103 16.44 -0.43 -5.99
N VAL A 104 15.60 -0.83 -6.95
CA VAL A 104 14.65 0.07 -7.60
C VAL A 104 13.66 0.63 -6.58
N CYS A 105 13.09 -0.23 -5.71
CA CYS A 105 12.15 0.22 -4.69
C CYS A 105 12.80 1.18 -3.69
N GLU A 106 14.01 0.88 -3.21
CA GLU A 106 14.75 1.72 -2.26
C GLU A 106 15.13 3.06 -2.88
N ARG A 107 15.68 3.07 -4.11
CA ARG A 107 16.05 4.31 -4.81
C ARG A 107 14.82 5.17 -5.12
N PHE A 108 13.75 4.54 -5.62
CA PHE A 108 12.51 5.25 -5.94
C PHE A 108 11.88 5.89 -4.69
N THR A 109 11.75 5.13 -3.61
CA THR A 109 11.16 5.65 -2.36
C THR A 109 12.07 6.67 -1.68
N ALA A 110 13.39 6.52 -1.77
CA ALA A 110 14.35 7.50 -1.27
C ALA A 110 14.34 8.82 -2.06
N ARG A 111 13.98 8.81 -3.35
CA ARG A 111 13.81 10.02 -4.16
C ARG A 111 12.54 10.79 -3.78
N TYR A 112 11.50 10.07 -3.39
CA TYR A 112 10.18 10.61 -3.08
C TYR A 112 9.77 10.41 -1.61
N LYS A 113 10.67 10.75 -0.68
CA LYS A 113 10.45 10.56 0.77
C LYS A 113 9.19 11.25 1.32
N HIS A 114 8.71 12.28 0.64
CA HIS A 114 7.54 13.06 1.01
C HIS A 114 6.22 12.46 0.46
N ILE A 115 6.29 11.44 -0.39
CA ILE A 115 5.13 10.80 -1.00
C ILE A 115 4.95 9.41 -0.40
N GLN A 116 3.74 9.12 0.05
CA GLN A 116 3.41 7.81 0.59
C GLN A 116 2.98 6.85 -0.53
N PHE A 117 3.89 5.94 -0.90
CA PHE A 117 3.58 4.87 -1.85
C PHE A 117 3.12 3.59 -1.17
N HIS A 118 2.17 2.90 -1.80
CA HIS A 118 1.82 1.54 -1.45
C HIS A 118 2.90 0.56 -1.93
N MET A 119 3.80 0.16 -1.03
CA MET A 119 4.99 -0.64 -1.39
C MET A 119 4.71 -1.94 -2.12
N LYS A 120 3.59 -2.62 -1.83
CA LYS A 120 3.21 -3.84 -2.57
C LYS A 120 2.84 -3.51 -4.02
N ALA A 121 2.23 -2.34 -4.27
CA ALA A 121 1.95 -1.88 -5.63
C ALA A 121 3.25 -1.49 -6.36
N VAL A 122 4.17 -0.78 -5.69
CA VAL A 122 5.49 -0.43 -6.24
C VAL A 122 6.24 -1.71 -6.64
N ASN A 123 6.35 -2.68 -5.74
CA ASN A 123 7.01 -3.96 -6.01
C ASN A 123 6.39 -4.70 -7.21
N GLN A 124 5.07 -4.78 -7.28
CA GLN A 124 4.37 -5.42 -8.40
C GLN A 124 4.62 -4.69 -9.72
N PHE A 125 4.62 -3.36 -9.70
CA PHE A 125 4.88 -2.52 -10.86
C PHE A 125 6.31 -2.72 -11.39
N VAL A 126 7.31 -2.66 -10.51
CA VAL A 126 8.72 -2.89 -10.83
C VAL A 126 8.93 -4.29 -11.43
N ARG A 127 8.37 -5.34 -10.80
CA ARG A 127 8.47 -6.71 -11.32
C ARG A 127 7.87 -6.86 -12.72
N LYS A 128 6.74 -6.18 -12.98
CA LYS A 128 6.12 -6.17 -14.31
C LYS A 128 7.00 -5.48 -15.35
N LEU A 129 7.68 -4.39 -14.99
CA LEU A 129 8.62 -3.70 -15.89
C LEU A 129 9.86 -4.55 -16.20
N ILE A 130 10.44 -5.18 -15.18
CA ILE A 130 11.61 -6.08 -15.35
C ILE A 130 11.24 -7.25 -16.27
N SER A 131 10.12 -7.92 -16.00
CA SER A 131 9.65 -9.04 -16.82
C SER A 131 9.45 -8.62 -18.28
N LYS A 132 8.88 -7.45 -18.53
CA LYS A 132 8.74 -6.91 -19.90
C LYS A 132 10.07 -6.63 -20.59
N LYS A 133 11.08 -6.12 -19.86
CA LYS A 133 12.40 -5.85 -20.42
C LYS A 133 13.18 -7.14 -20.70
N GLN A 134 13.10 -8.13 -19.81
CA GLN A 134 13.74 -9.44 -20.00
C GLN A 134 13.11 -10.27 -21.13
N GLN A 135 11.82 -10.06 -21.42
CA GLN A 135 11.11 -10.72 -22.51
C GLN A 135 11.28 -10.04 -23.88
N ARG A 136 11.88 -8.84 -23.95
CA ARG A 136 12.23 -8.26 -25.25
C ARG A 136 13.47 -9.00 -25.76
N PRO A 137 13.39 -9.80 -26.84
CA PRO A 137 14.60 -10.25 -27.50
C PRO A 137 15.40 -9.02 -27.88
N ALA A 138 16.73 -9.09 -27.71
CA ALA A 138 17.63 -8.10 -28.27
C ALA A 138 17.27 -7.96 -29.75
N GLN A 139 16.63 -6.86 -30.12
CA GLN A 139 16.60 -6.46 -31.52
C GLN A 139 18.07 -6.16 -31.82
N PHE A 140 18.71 -7.08 -32.54
CA PHE A 140 20.02 -6.87 -33.11
C PHE A 140 19.89 -5.68 -34.08
N ASP A 141 20.42 -4.54 -33.67
CA ASP A 141 20.85 -3.47 -34.58
C ASP A 141 22.34 -3.67 -34.89
#